data_AF-A0A6B1BQ60-F1
#
_entry.id   AF-A0A6B1BQ60-F1
#
_cell.length_a   1.000
_cell.length_b   1.000
_cell.length_c   1.000
_cell.angle_alpha   90.00
_cell.angle_beta   90.00
_cell.angle_gamma   90.00
#
_symmetry.space_group_name_H-M   'P 1'
#
loop_
_entity.id
_entity.type
_entity.pdbx_description
1 polymer ?
#
loop_
_entity_poly.entity_id
_entity_poly.type
_entity_poly.pdbx_seq_one_letter_code
_entity_poly.pdbx_strand_id
1 'polypeptide(L)'
;MEKIEDDVSLEEVDILFAPHHGRDSGKVPKSWLDTLNPKIIVIGEAPSQHLNYYQGFDTIKQNSAGDLVFDCVTDAVHIYVENDSYQEDFLDDENKSDKDDLYYLVEGWS
;
A
#
# COMPACT_ATOMS: atom_id res chain seq x y z
N MET A 1 -12.35 -4.91 14.15
CA MET A 1 -11.01 -5.41 14.51
C MET A 1 -10.75 -5.21 16.00
N GLU A 2 -11.08 -4.04 16.56
CA GLU A 2 -10.96 -3.74 17.99
C GLU A 2 -11.46 -4.84 18.96
N LYS A 3 -12.52 -5.58 18.60
CA LYS A 3 -13.08 -6.64 19.44
C LYS A 3 -12.20 -7.89 19.62
N ILE A 4 -11.19 -8.08 18.76
CA ILE A 4 -10.29 -9.24 18.76
C ILE A 4 -8.83 -8.81 18.88
N GLU A 5 -8.60 -7.57 19.30
CA GLU A 5 -7.28 -6.94 19.27
C GLU A 5 -6.24 -7.74 20.08
N ASP A 6 -6.64 -8.21 21.26
CA ASP A 6 -5.82 -9.00 22.18
C ASP A 6 -5.76 -10.50 21.83
N ASP A 7 -6.61 -10.96 20.92
CA ASP A 7 -6.73 -12.38 20.54
C ASP A 7 -5.87 -12.74 19.33
N VAL A 8 -5.24 -11.74 18.68
CA VAL A 8 -4.45 -11.91 17.46
C VAL A 8 -3.00 -11.52 17.73
N SER A 9 -2.09 -12.46 17.53
CA SER A 9 -0.66 -12.18 17.48
C SER A 9 -0.31 -11.65 16.09
N LEU A 10 0.29 -10.46 16.03
CA LEU A 10 0.74 -9.82 14.81
C LEU A 10 2.27 -9.64 14.87
N GLU A 11 2.88 -9.65 13.70
CA GLU A 11 4.31 -9.42 13.50
C GLU A 11 4.49 -8.27 12.51
N GLU A 12 5.69 -7.68 12.45
CA GLU A 12 5.99 -6.63 11.48
C GLU A 12 5.78 -7.12 10.04
N VAL A 13 5.32 -6.23 9.17
CA VAL A 13 5.09 -6.50 7.75
C VAL A 13 5.69 -5.41 6.89
N ASP A 14 6.14 -5.75 5.68
CA ASP A 14 6.57 -4.72 4.73
C ASP A 14 5.37 -4.01 4.09
N ILE A 15 4.34 -4.78 3.69
CA ILE A 15 3.18 -4.29 2.94
C ILE A 15 1.90 -4.73 3.65
N LEU A 16 1.05 -3.75 3.96
CA LEU A 16 -0.27 -3.98 4.54
C LEU A 16 -1.36 -3.65 3.51
N PHE A 17 -2.16 -4.65 3.12
CA PHE A 17 -3.38 -4.40 2.36
C PHE A 17 -4.48 -3.95 3.31
N ALA A 18 -4.91 -2.69 3.16
CA ALA A 18 -5.91 -2.13 4.04
C ALA A 18 -7.24 -2.91 3.89
N PRO A 19 -7.78 -3.46 4.97
CA PRO A 19 -9.00 -4.27 4.94
C PRO A 19 -10.18 -3.44 4.44
N HIS A 20 -11.16 -4.12 3.82
CA HIS A 20 -12.37 -3.47 3.30
C HIS A 20 -12.05 -2.29 2.36
N HIS A 21 -11.06 -2.48 1.48
CA HIS A 21 -10.54 -1.47 0.55
C HIS A 21 -9.97 -0.22 1.25
N GLY A 22 -9.62 -0.30 2.53
CA GLY A 22 -9.17 0.84 3.32
C GLY A 22 -10.28 1.80 3.76
N ARG A 23 -11.54 1.35 3.81
CA ARG A 23 -12.65 2.16 4.33
C ARG A 23 -12.51 2.46 5.82
N ASP A 24 -12.89 3.66 6.25
CA ASP A 24 -12.76 4.10 7.65
C ASP A 24 -13.57 3.22 8.64
N SER A 25 -14.70 2.68 8.20
CA SER A 25 -15.52 1.76 9.01
C SER A 25 -14.87 0.40 9.28
N GLY A 26 -13.87 0.02 8.48
CA GLY A 26 -13.13 -1.22 8.59
C GLY A 26 -11.65 -1.03 8.88
N LYS A 27 -11.21 0.18 9.24
CA LYS A 27 -9.80 0.52 9.39
C LYS A 27 -9.09 -0.35 10.42
N VAL A 28 -7.79 -0.51 10.20
CA VAL A 28 -6.91 -1.19 11.14
C VAL A 28 -6.79 -0.34 12.42
N PRO A 29 -6.98 -0.91 13.63
CA PRO A 29 -6.75 -0.21 14.89
C PRO A 29 -5.33 0.30 15.00
N LYS A 30 -5.14 1.42 15.70
CA LYS A 30 -3.82 2.05 15.84
C LYS A 30 -2.78 1.12 16.46
N SER A 31 -3.13 0.40 17.53
CA SER A 31 -2.27 -0.59 18.18
C SER A 31 -1.78 -1.70 17.25
N TRP A 32 -2.63 -2.16 16.34
CA TRP A 32 -2.25 -3.10 15.30
C TRP A 32 -1.31 -2.44 14.29
N LEU A 33 -1.58 -1.20 13.86
CA LEU A 33 -0.63 -0.47 13.00
C LEU A 33 0.73 -0.27 13.68
N ASP A 34 0.74 0.05 14.98
CA ASP A 34 1.97 0.22 15.77
C ASP A 34 2.75 -1.11 15.90
N THR A 35 2.07 -2.26 15.87
CA THR A 35 2.69 -3.60 15.92
C THR A 35 3.14 -4.10 14.54
N LEU A 36 2.30 -3.89 13.53
CA LEU A 36 2.55 -4.28 12.14
C LEU A 36 3.65 -3.43 11.51
N ASN A 37 3.78 -2.17 11.93
CA ASN A 37 4.81 -1.22 11.50
C ASN A 37 5.05 -1.25 9.97
N PRO A 38 3.98 -1.11 9.13
CA PRO A 38 4.11 -1.32 7.70
C PRO A 38 4.97 -0.24 7.05
N LYS A 39 5.81 -0.64 6.08
CA LYS A 39 6.52 0.32 5.22
C LYS A 39 5.54 0.98 4.25
N ILE A 40 4.62 0.20 3.66
CA ILE A 40 3.60 0.70 2.73
C ILE A 40 2.23 0.13 3.09
N ILE A 41 1.20 0.97 2.99
CA ILE A 41 -0.21 0.55 3.08
C ILE A 41 -0.89 0.67 1.71
N VAL A 42 -1.46 -0.43 1.21
CA VAL A 42 -2.24 -0.44 -0.04
C VAL A 42 -3.71 -0.18 0.28
N ILE A 43 -4.23 0.95 -0.20
CA ILE A 43 -5.65 1.32 -0.09
C ILE A 43 -6.36 0.86 -1.36
N GLY A 44 -7.29 -0.08 -1.19
CA GLY A 44 -8.03 -0.66 -2.30
C GLY A 44 -9.00 0.32 -2.97
N GLU A 45 -9.46 -0.03 -4.16
CA GLU A 45 -10.37 0.82 -4.92
C GLU A 45 -11.74 0.96 -4.22
N ALA A 46 -12.15 2.20 -3.91
CA ALA A 46 -13.45 2.51 -3.32
C ALA A 46 -13.77 4.01 -3.40
N PRO A 47 -15.03 4.45 -3.27
CA PRO A 47 -15.37 5.87 -3.29
C PRO A 47 -14.60 6.68 -2.23
N SER A 48 -13.88 7.71 -2.67
CA SER A 48 -12.88 8.47 -1.89
C SER A 48 -13.39 9.03 -0.56
N GLN A 49 -14.67 9.35 -0.46
CA GLN A 49 -15.32 9.88 0.75
C GLN A 49 -15.41 8.88 1.91
N HIS A 50 -15.14 7.60 1.65
CA HIS A 50 -15.21 6.53 2.65
C HIS A 50 -13.84 6.00 3.06
N LEU A 51 -12.78 6.43 2.39
CA LEU A 51 -11.42 5.93 2.62
C LEU A 51 -10.81 6.56 3.88
N ASN A 52 -10.10 5.74 4.64
CA ASN A 52 -9.10 6.21 5.58
C ASN A 52 -7.76 6.26 4.84
N TYR A 53 -7.16 7.44 4.74
CA TYR A 53 -5.92 7.65 4.01
C TYR A 53 -4.66 7.33 4.84
N TYR A 54 -4.82 6.76 6.04
CA TYR A 54 -3.74 6.35 6.93
C TYR A 54 -2.66 7.44 7.07
N GLN A 55 -3.08 8.65 7.45
CA GLN A 55 -2.19 9.80 7.55
C GLN A 55 -0.95 9.49 8.41
N GLY A 56 0.23 9.76 7.87
CA GLY A 56 1.52 9.47 8.51
C GLY A 56 2.16 8.16 8.06
N PHE A 57 1.53 7.43 7.14
CA PHE A 57 2.10 6.26 6.46
C PHE A 57 2.24 6.53 4.97
N ASP A 58 3.19 5.84 4.34
CA ASP A 58 3.30 5.79 2.89
C ASP A 58 2.18 4.92 2.33
N THR A 59 1.48 5.41 1.30
CA THR A 59 0.27 4.76 0.80
C THR A 59 0.22 4.67 -0.71
N ILE A 60 -0.09 3.47 -1.22
CA ILE A 60 -0.47 3.27 -2.61
C ILE A 60 -1.99 3.21 -2.70
N LYS A 61 -2.58 4.02 -3.59
CA LYS A 61 -4.03 4.22 -3.68
C LYS A 61 -4.52 3.66 -5.02
N GLN A 62 -5.22 2.53 -5.00
CA GLN A 62 -5.69 1.89 -6.24
C GLN A 62 -6.65 2.78 -7.06
N ASN A 63 -7.39 3.69 -6.41
CA ASN A 63 -8.22 4.69 -7.13
C ASN A 63 -7.43 5.52 -8.16
N SER A 64 -6.13 5.69 -7.98
CA SER A 64 -5.26 6.47 -8.86
C SER A 64 -4.19 5.62 -9.54
N ALA A 65 -3.73 4.54 -8.91
CA ALA A 65 -2.72 3.65 -9.47
C ALA A 65 -3.28 2.62 -10.46
N GLY A 66 -4.56 2.26 -10.33
CA GLY A 66 -5.19 1.16 -11.07
C GLY A 66 -4.75 -0.22 -10.55
N ASP A 67 -4.64 -1.18 -11.47
CA ASP A 67 -4.12 -2.52 -11.16
C ASP A 67 -2.67 -2.47 -10.66
N LEU A 68 -2.34 -3.38 -9.74
CA LEU A 68 -1.04 -3.46 -9.08
C LEU A 68 -0.43 -4.85 -9.23
N VAL A 69 0.87 -4.91 -9.53
CA VAL A 69 1.69 -6.12 -9.41
C VAL A 69 2.84 -5.86 -8.45
N PHE A 70 3.00 -6.76 -7.48
CA PHE A 70 4.13 -6.78 -6.55
C PHE A 70 5.05 -7.95 -6.92
N ASP A 71 6.24 -7.65 -7.42
CA ASP A 71 7.28 -8.63 -7.73
C ASP A 71 8.25 -8.71 -6.56
N CYS A 72 8.02 -9.70 -5.70
CA CYS A 72 8.80 -9.89 -4.48
C CYS A 72 10.10 -10.65 -4.79
N VAL A 73 11.24 -9.98 -4.61
CA VAL A 73 12.58 -10.55 -4.70
C VAL A 73 13.21 -10.61 -3.31
N THR A 74 14.42 -11.18 -3.19
CA THR A 74 15.05 -11.46 -1.90
C THR A 74 15.12 -10.25 -0.96
N ASP A 75 15.48 -9.07 -1.48
CA ASP A 75 15.78 -7.88 -0.67
C ASP A 75 14.92 -6.66 -1.05
N ALA A 76 13.95 -6.82 -1.96
CA ALA A 76 13.13 -5.74 -2.47
C ALA A 76 11.75 -6.23 -2.94
N VAL A 77 10.81 -5.30 -3.03
CA VAL A 77 9.54 -5.51 -3.73
C VAL A 77 9.44 -4.46 -4.84
N HIS A 78 9.44 -4.91 -6.10
CA HIS A 78 9.20 -4.04 -7.24
C HIS A 78 7.70 -3.92 -7.47
N ILE A 79 7.21 -2.69 -7.58
CA ILE A 79 5.78 -2.41 -7.71
C ILE A 79 5.52 -1.92 -9.13
N TYR A 80 4.49 -2.46 -9.77
CA TYR A 80 4.04 -2.04 -11.08
C TYR A 80 2.59 -1.58 -11.00
N VAL A 81 2.25 -0.53 -11.74
CA VAL A 81 0.94 0.14 -11.72
C VAL A 81 0.37 0.24 -13.13
N GLU A 82 -0.95 0.22 -13.25
CA GLU A 82 -1.65 0.38 -14.54
C GLU A 82 -1.56 1.82 -15.06
N ASN A 83 -1.62 2.81 -14.16
CA ASN A 83 -1.57 4.21 -14.53
C ASN A 83 -0.12 4.72 -14.61
N ASP A 84 0.39 4.94 -15.82
CA ASP A 84 1.75 5.47 -16.10
C ASP A 84 2.04 6.84 -15.48
N SER A 85 1.00 7.58 -15.13
CA SER A 85 1.10 8.91 -14.53
C SER A 85 1.08 8.87 -13.00
N TYR A 86 0.90 7.70 -12.39
CA TYR A 86 0.93 7.52 -10.94
C TYR A 86 2.38 7.42 -10.45
N GLN A 87 2.71 8.24 -9.46
CA GLN A 87 4.05 8.37 -8.89
C GLN A 87 3.94 8.52 -7.37
N GLU A 88 4.96 8.07 -6.65
CA GLU A 88 5.09 8.24 -5.21
C GLU A 88 6.56 8.54 -4.89
N ASP A 89 6.84 9.54 -4.04
CA ASP A 89 8.18 10.06 -3.77
C ASP A 89 8.97 9.29 -2.69
N PHE A 90 8.33 8.29 -2.06
CA PHE A 90 8.93 7.47 -1.01
C PHE A 90 9.59 6.17 -1.53
N LEU A 91 9.65 5.97 -2.85
CA LEU A 91 10.17 4.75 -3.48
C LEU A 91 11.54 4.96 -4.11
N ASP A 92 12.41 3.96 -3.99
CA ASP A 92 13.71 3.94 -4.64
C ASP A 92 13.61 3.44 -6.10
N ASP A 93 14.22 4.16 -7.04
CA ASP A 93 14.31 3.75 -8.45
C ASP A 93 15.48 2.79 -8.71
N GLU A 94 15.18 1.49 -8.77
CA GLU A 94 16.12 0.45 -9.19
C GLU A 94 16.20 0.22 -10.71
N ASN A 95 15.63 1.11 -11.52
CA ASN A 95 15.69 1.09 -12.99
C ASN A 95 15.17 -0.23 -13.60
N LYS A 96 14.01 -0.72 -13.13
CA LYS A 96 13.37 -1.90 -13.74
C LYS A 96 12.58 -1.49 -14.99
N SER A 97 12.45 -2.43 -15.92
CA SER A 97 11.59 -2.28 -17.09
C SER A 97 10.14 -2.57 -16.73
N ASP A 98 9.22 -1.88 -17.40
CA ASP A 98 7.79 -2.21 -17.41
C ASP A 98 7.53 -3.71 -17.69
N LYS A 99 6.42 -4.23 -17.16
CA LYS A 99 6.11 -5.66 -17.16
C LYS A 99 4.60 -5.90 -17.25
N ASP A 100 4.18 -6.89 -18.03
CA ASP A 100 2.78 -7.33 -18.12
C ASP A 100 1.77 -6.19 -18.41
N ASP A 101 2.13 -5.28 -19.32
CA ASP A 101 1.38 -4.06 -19.66
C ASP A 101 1.21 -3.04 -18.50
N LEU A 102 2.00 -3.19 -17.42
CA LEU A 102 2.06 -2.27 -16.28
C LEU A 102 3.40 -1.53 -16.22
N TYR A 103 3.38 -0.34 -15.64
CA TYR A 103 4.50 0.59 -15.55
C TYR A 103 5.23 0.42 -14.23
N TYR A 104 6.56 0.41 -14.26
CA TYR A 104 7.37 0.34 -13.03
C TYR A 104 7.15 1.60 -12.19
N LEU A 105 6.68 1.43 -10.95
CA LEU A 105 6.41 2.53 -10.03
C LEU A 105 7.72 3.00 -9.39
N VAL A 106 8.04 4.28 -9.59
CA VAL A 106 9.28 4.92 -9.15
C VAL A 106 8.99 6.27 -8.50
N GLU A 107 10.03 6.85 -7.89
CA GLU A 107 10.04 8.24 -7.44
C GLU A 107 9.57 9.19 -8.55
N GLY A 108 8.62 10.07 -8.23
CA GLY A 108 8.22 11.14 -9.13
C GLY A 108 9.29 12.25 -9.19
N TRP A 109 9.73 12.63 -10.39
CA TRP A 109 10.62 13.77 -10.56
C TRP A 109 9.85 15.07 -10.26
N SER A 110 10.20 15.77 -9.18
CA SER A 110 9.67 17.11 -8.84
C SER A 110 10.18 18.21 -9.75
#